data_AF-A0A1B2Z7Z0-F1
#
_entry.id   AF-A0A1B2Z7Z0-F1
#
_cell.length_a   1.000
_cell.length_b   1.000
_cell.length_c   1.000
_cell.angle_alpha   90.00
_cell.angle_beta   90.00
_cell.angle_gamma   90.00
#
_symmetry.space_group_name_H-M   'P 1'
#
loop_
_entity.id
_entity.type
_entity.pdbx_description
1 polymer ?
#
loop_
_entity_poly.entity_id
_entity_poly.type
_entity_poly.pdbx_seq_one_letter_code
_entity_poly.pdbx_strand_id
1 'polypeptide(L)'
;MNIEKAYNIWANQYDTNDNKTRDLDIKATVETLSKYTFDSVLELGCGTGKNTKWLLTKAKHLIGLDFSEEMLSIAKKKITDPRAEFKRADLNEKWGVENKFADLVTSSLTLEHIAYLDPIFNQAHLKLKNNGLFFISELHPFKQYAGSKARYETDSGTEELEVYTHHISDYIGSAENNGFELLGINEWFDTTPEKEIPRLISFVFKKKNKKNHLTHMKIASIILGVIAIAFIAVQIFALKSQKNIETYPYVVDKKYDQFEIRRYEVTLFSSVQLSSNTYKKASSEGFSILAGYIFGNNKRNEKIAMTSPVAMTLEDSMTMLFMVPKEFNIETLPEPNQSQIKFQNEPAKTVAALQFKGWANDNKIEKYKQKLIAALDKEGISHTNKFYFLGYNAPYEVFNRKNEVIVELKRQILNN
;
A
#
# COMPACT_ATOMS: atom_id res chain seq x y z
N MET A 1 2.45 35.88 -39.53
CA MET A 1 1.21 36.64 -39.25
C MET A 1 0.63 36.15 -37.94
N ASN A 2 -0.05 36.98 -37.14
CA ASN A 2 -0.73 36.51 -35.93
C ASN A 2 -1.84 35.52 -36.35
N ILE A 3 -1.90 34.34 -35.72
CA ILE A 3 -2.86 33.26 -36.01
C ILE A 3 -4.31 33.78 -35.97
N GLU A 4 -4.65 34.69 -35.05
CA GLU A 4 -5.99 35.29 -34.94
C GLU A 4 -6.40 36.04 -36.20
N LYS A 5 -5.47 36.83 -36.76
CA LYS A 5 -5.72 37.57 -37.98
C LYS A 5 -5.95 36.62 -39.16
N ALA A 6 -5.18 35.54 -39.23
CA ALA A 6 -5.32 34.54 -40.28
C ALA A 6 -6.69 33.86 -40.24
N TYR A 7 -7.15 33.45 -39.05
CA TYR A 7 -8.48 32.85 -38.88
C TYR A 7 -9.62 33.86 -39.13
N ASN A 8 -9.45 35.13 -38.79
CA ASN A 8 -10.43 36.16 -39.17
C ASN A 8 -10.58 36.30 -40.68
N ILE A 9 -9.47 36.25 -41.43
CA ILE A 9 -9.50 36.30 -42.91
C ILE A 9 -10.12 35.01 -43.47
N TRP A 10 -9.72 33.85 -42.96
CA TRP A 10 -10.18 32.56 -43.45
C TRP A 10 -11.67 32.30 -43.17
N ALA A 11 -12.25 32.91 -42.12
CA ALA A 11 -13.62 32.68 -41.66
C ALA A 11 -14.68 32.64 -42.78
N ASN A 12 -14.65 33.60 -43.72
CA ASN A 12 -15.65 33.71 -44.78
C ASN A 12 -15.64 32.55 -45.78
N GLN A 13 -14.50 31.88 -45.95
CA GLN A 13 -14.34 30.73 -46.86
C GLN A 13 -14.27 29.40 -46.12
N TYR A 14 -14.23 29.44 -44.77
CA TYR A 14 -13.94 28.29 -43.94
C TYR A 14 -14.95 27.16 -44.10
N ASP A 15 -16.23 27.47 -44.30
CA ASP A 15 -17.28 26.45 -44.47
C ASP A 15 -17.45 26.00 -45.93
N THR A 16 -16.97 26.79 -46.90
CA THR A 16 -17.19 26.54 -48.34
C THR A 16 -16.03 25.83 -49.02
N ASN A 17 -14.83 25.91 -48.46
CA ASN A 17 -13.65 25.26 -49.04
C ASN A 17 -13.71 23.74 -48.81
N ASP A 18 -13.34 22.95 -49.82
CA ASP A 18 -13.13 21.51 -49.65
C ASP A 18 -11.96 21.27 -48.68
N ASN A 19 -12.19 20.52 -47.60
CA ASN A 19 -11.18 20.27 -46.59
C ASN A 19 -11.35 18.88 -45.98
N LYS A 20 -10.62 17.92 -46.57
CA LYS A 20 -10.57 16.52 -46.13
C LYS A 20 -10.30 16.34 -44.64
N THR A 21 -9.44 17.16 -44.04
CA THR A 21 -9.11 17.09 -42.61
C THR A 21 -10.30 17.52 -41.76
N ARG A 22 -10.91 18.66 -42.09
CA ARG A 22 -12.09 19.21 -41.39
C ARG A 22 -13.28 18.26 -41.49
N ASP A 23 -13.51 17.69 -42.67
CA ASP A 23 -14.67 16.85 -42.94
C ASP A 23 -14.51 15.45 -42.31
N LEU A 24 -13.29 14.91 -42.29
CA LEU A 24 -12.98 13.68 -41.56
C LEU A 24 -13.12 13.86 -40.04
N ASP A 25 -12.75 15.02 -39.50
CA ASP A 25 -12.89 15.32 -38.06
C ASP A 25 -14.35 15.30 -37.61
N ILE A 26 -15.30 15.75 -38.45
CA ILE A 26 -16.73 15.63 -38.16
C ILE A 26 -17.12 14.15 -37.99
N LYS A 27 -16.67 13.29 -38.91
CA LYS A 27 -16.93 11.85 -38.83
C LYS A 27 -16.30 11.24 -37.57
N ALA A 28 -15.03 11.54 -37.30
CA ALA A 28 -14.30 11.05 -36.14
C ALA A 28 -14.98 11.44 -34.81
N THR A 29 -15.41 12.69 -34.72
CA THR A 29 -16.14 13.26 -33.58
C THR A 29 -17.46 12.51 -33.37
N VAL A 30 -18.29 12.43 -34.42
CA VAL A 30 -19.61 11.78 -34.35
C VAL A 30 -19.47 10.32 -33.95
N GLU A 31 -18.60 9.56 -34.62
CA GLU A 31 -18.45 8.12 -34.39
C GLU A 31 -17.91 7.83 -32.98
N THR A 32 -16.94 8.60 -32.51
CA THR A 32 -16.36 8.40 -31.18
C THR A 32 -17.34 8.80 -30.08
N LEU A 33 -17.88 10.02 -30.15
CA LEU A 33 -18.70 10.58 -29.09
C LEU A 33 -20.15 10.03 -29.09
N SER A 34 -20.58 9.36 -30.15
CA SER A 34 -21.87 8.62 -30.15
C SER A 34 -21.91 7.54 -29.07
N LYS A 35 -20.75 6.98 -28.68
CA LYS A 35 -20.61 5.92 -27.69
C LYS A 35 -20.80 6.40 -26.23
N TYR A 36 -20.83 7.71 -26.01
CA TYR A 36 -20.86 8.32 -24.68
C TYR A 36 -22.11 9.17 -24.48
N THR A 37 -22.49 9.35 -23.21
CA THR A 37 -23.56 10.25 -22.79
C THR A 37 -22.96 11.50 -22.13
N PHE A 38 -23.52 12.66 -22.46
CA PHE A 38 -23.09 13.95 -21.92
C PHE A 38 -24.21 14.97 -22.09
N ASP A 39 -24.41 15.81 -21.08
CA ASP A 39 -25.44 16.85 -21.09
C ASP A 39 -24.83 18.25 -21.27
N SER A 40 -23.70 18.54 -20.62
CA SER A 40 -23.03 19.84 -20.67
C SER A 40 -21.70 19.74 -21.42
N VAL A 41 -21.52 20.54 -22.47
CA VAL A 41 -20.34 20.49 -23.36
C VAL A 41 -19.57 21.80 -23.34
N LEU A 42 -18.24 21.70 -23.26
CA LEU A 42 -17.32 22.80 -23.50
C LEU A 42 -16.49 22.47 -24.75
N GLU A 43 -16.69 23.22 -25.83
CA GLU A 43 -16.01 23.04 -27.11
C GLU A 43 -14.87 24.07 -27.24
N LEU A 44 -13.63 23.60 -27.33
CA LEU A 44 -12.43 24.41 -27.45
C LEU A 44 -12.09 24.57 -28.95
N GLY A 45 -11.95 25.81 -29.41
CA GLY A 45 -11.75 26.12 -30.83
C GLY A 45 -12.98 25.77 -31.66
N CYS A 46 -14.16 26.27 -31.26
CA CYS A 46 -15.43 25.91 -31.92
C CYS A 46 -15.52 26.39 -33.38
N GLY A 47 -14.69 27.35 -33.79
CA GLY A 47 -14.66 27.91 -35.13
C GLY A 47 -16.04 28.44 -35.54
N THR A 48 -16.46 28.12 -36.77
CA THR A 48 -17.80 28.42 -37.28
C THR A 48 -18.90 27.52 -36.70
N GLY A 49 -18.59 26.61 -35.76
CA GLY A 49 -19.56 25.72 -35.12
C GLY A 49 -19.88 24.44 -35.90
N LYS A 50 -18.89 23.87 -36.62
CA LYS A 50 -19.08 22.66 -37.44
C LYS A 50 -19.53 21.44 -36.62
N ASN A 51 -18.86 21.17 -35.51
CA ASN A 51 -19.13 20.04 -34.63
C ASN A 51 -20.27 20.38 -33.65
N THR A 52 -20.38 21.65 -33.27
CA THR A 52 -21.45 22.19 -32.41
C THR A 52 -22.85 21.75 -32.83
N LYS A 53 -23.16 21.77 -34.13
CA LYS A 53 -24.49 21.37 -34.65
C LYS A 53 -24.85 19.95 -34.25
N TRP A 54 -23.91 19.02 -34.37
CA TRP A 54 -24.13 17.63 -33.95
C TRP A 54 -24.11 17.49 -32.43
N LEU A 55 -23.19 18.17 -31.73
CA LEU A 55 -23.11 18.15 -30.27
C LEU A 55 -24.44 18.58 -29.62
N LEU A 56 -25.13 19.59 -30.17
CA LEU A 56 -26.45 20.06 -29.70
C LEU A 56 -27.60 19.06 -29.88
N THR A 57 -27.43 18.02 -30.71
CA THR A 57 -28.40 16.91 -30.78
C THR A 57 -28.38 16.05 -29.53
N LYS A 58 -27.29 16.11 -28.75
CA LYS A 58 -27.09 15.35 -27.51
C LYS A 58 -27.07 16.25 -26.26
N ALA A 59 -26.44 17.42 -26.37
CA ALA A 59 -26.21 18.33 -25.25
C ALA A 59 -27.46 19.15 -24.86
N LYS A 60 -27.61 19.38 -23.56
CA LYS A 60 -28.58 20.32 -22.98
C LYS A 60 -27.99 21.73 -22.86
N HIS A 61 -26.69 21.84 -22.67
CA HIS A 61 -25.94 23.10 -22.59
C HIS A 61 -24.62 22.97 -23.31
N LEU A 62 -24.25 23.97 -24.11
CA LEU A 62 -22.97 24.00 -24.81
C LEU A 62 -22.36 25.40 -24.72
N ILE A 63 -21.08 25.46 -24.35
CA ILE A 63 -20.26 26.67 -24.47
C ILE A 63 -19.17 26.39 -25.50
N GLY A 64 -19.14 27.18 -26.58
CA GLY A 64 -18.07 27.19 -27.58
C GLY A 64 -17.10 28.33 -27.31
N LEU A 65 -15.81 28.01 -27.24
CA LEU A 65 -14.72 28.98 -27.11
C LEU A 65 -13.95 29.07 -28.41
N ASP A 66 -13.67 30.30 -28.87
CA ASP A 66 -12.75 30.55 -29.97
C ASP A 66 -12.11 31.93 -29.78
N PHE A 67 -10.92 32.16 -30.33
CA PHE A 67 -10.23 33.44 -30.22
C PHE A 67 -10.60 34.39 -31.37
N SER A 68 -11.05 33.84 -32.52
CA SER A 68 -11.47 34.60 -33.70
C SER A 68 -12.90 35.14 -33.58
N GLU A 69 -13.04 36.46 -33.63
CA GLU A 69 -14.37 37.11 -33.61
C GLU A 69 -15.20 36.80 -34.86
N GLU A 70 -14.55 36.69 -36.03
CA GLU A 70 -15.25 36.40 -37.29
C GLU A 70 -15.78 34.95 -37.31
N MET A 71 -15.00 33.98 -36.82
CA MET A 71 -15.46 32.60 -36.67
C MET A 71 -16.68 32.52 -35.75
N LEU A 72 -16.62 33.18 -34.59
CA LEU A 72 -17.75 33.23 -33.65
C LEU A 72 -18.96 33.96 -34.22
N SER A 73 -18.76 35.01 -35.02
CA SER A 73 -19.83 35.72 -35.73
C SER A 73 -20.59 34.78 -36.68
N ILE A 74 -19.87 33.97 -37.45
CA ILE A 74 -20.46 32.95 -38.33
C ILE A 74 -21.16 31.87 -37.50
N ALA A 75 -20.54 31.37 -36.42
CA ALA A 75 -21.14 30.37 -35.55
C ALA A 75 -22.48 30.83 -34.96
N LYS A 76 -22.52 32.07 -34.43
CA LYS A 76 -23.74 32.69 -33.88
C LYS A 76 -24.84 32.90 -34.92
N LYS A 77 -24.48 33.19 -36.18
CA LYS A 77 -25.44 33.29 -37.28
C LYS A 77 -25.99 31.93 -37.70
N LYS A 78 -25.14 30.90 -37.73
CA LYS A 78 -25.50 29.54 -38.16
C LYS A 78 -26.27 28.77 -37.10
N ILE A 79 -26.00 29.03 -35.82
CA ILE A 79 -26.52 28.29 -34.68
C ILE A 79 -27.24 29.27 -33.76
N THR A 80 -28.57 29.33 -33.94
CA THR A 80 -29.48 30.19 -33.16
C THR A 80 -30.12 29.45 -31.98
N ASP A 81 -29.72 28.19 -31.72
CA ASP A 81 -30.23 27.40 -30.61
C ASP A 81 -29.83 28.04 -29.27
N PRO A 82 -30.77 28.38 -28.37
CA PRO A 82 -30.48 29.08 -27.12
C PRO A 82 -29.66 28.25 -26.13
N ARG A 83 -29.47 26.95 -26.39
CA ARG A 83 -28.62 26.07 -25.57
C ARG A 83 -27.12 26.25 -25.87
N ALA A 84 -26.77 26.90 -26.97
CA ALA A 84 -25.39 27.20 -27.34
C ALA A 84 -25.01 28.65 -27.01
N GLU A 85 -23.91 28.80 -26.27
CA GLU A 85 -23.29 30.08 -25.97
C GLU A 85 -21.89 30.12 -26.58
N PHE A 86 -21.56 31.19 -27.30
CA PHE A 86 -20.27 31.36 -27.98
C PHE A 86 -19.48 32.52 -27.38
N LYS A 87 -18.32 32.23 -26.80
CA LYS A 87 -17.46 33.20 -26.09
C LYS A 87 -16.11 33.34 -26.76
N ARG A 88 -15.64 34.59 -26.86
CA ARG A 88 -14.27 34.85 -27.24
C ARG A 88 -13.33 34.46 -26.10
N ALA A 89 -12.35 33.62 -26.38
CA ALA A 89 -11.32 33.22 -25.42
C ALA A 89 -10.04 32.76 -26.14
N ASP A 90 -8.89 33.22 -25.64
CA ASP A 90 -7.60 32.60 -25.94
C ASP A 90 -7.43 31.39 -25.01
N LEU A 91 -7.15 30.22 -25.59
CA LEU A 91 -6.99 28.99 -24.83
C LEU A 91 -5.69 28.96 -24.00
N ASN A 92 -4.70 29.78 -24.35
CA ASN A 92 -3.48 29.97 -23.55
C ASN A 92 -3.75 30.72 -22.22
N GLU A 93 -4.91 31.36 -22.11
CA GLU A 93 -5.33 32.12 -20.94
C GLU A 93 -6.39 31.35 -20.11
N LYS A 94 -6.78 31.91 -18.97
CA LYS A 94 -7.82 31.33 -18.12
C LYS A 94 -9.20 31.41 -18.79
N TRP A 95 -9.88 30.28 -18.92
CA TRP A 95 -11.19 30.24 -19.56
C TRP A 95 -12.29 30.78 -18.64
N GLY A 96 -13.09 31.73 -19.15
CA GLY A 96 -14.24 32.36 -18.49
C GLY A 96 -15.47 31.45 -18.34
N VAL A 97 -15.24 30.21 -17.91
CA VAL A 97 -16.25 29.17 -17.69
C VAL A 97 -16.15 28.66 -16.25
N GLU A 98 -17.27 28.33 -15.63
CA GLU A 98 -17.27 27.83 -14.26
C GLU A 98 -16.57 26.46 -14.15
N ASN A 99 -15.92 26.21 -13.01
CA ASN A 99 -15.33 24.90 -12.75
C ASN A 99 -16.44 23.86 -12.55
N LYS A 100 -16.19 22.62 -13.00
CA LYS A 100 -17.17 21.52 -12.97
C LYS A 100 -18.47 21.82 -13.74
N PHE A 101 -18.39 22.63 -14.79
CA PHE A 101 -19.50 22.90 -15.71
C PHE A 101 -19.79 21.70 -16.64
N ALA A 102 -18.76 21.14 -17.26
CA ALA A 102 -18.93 20.24 -18.40
C ALA A 102 -18.90 18.75 -18.00
N ASP A 103 -19.72 17.94 -18.68
CA ASP A 103 -19.60 16.48 -18.74
C ASP A 103 -18.60 16.06 -19.84
N LEU A 104 -18.48 16.87 -20.88
CA LEU A 104 -17.56 16.70 -22.00
C LEU A 104 -16.83 18.02 -22.30
N VAL A 105 -15.50 17.98 -22.33
CA VAL A 105 -14.67 18.96 -23.02
C VAL A 105 -14.25 18.34 -24.34
N THR A 106 -14.30 19.10 -25.43
CA THR A 106 -13.89 18.60 -26.75
C THR A 106 -13.01 19.64 -27.46
N SER A 107 -11.97 19.19 -28.16
CA SER A 107 -11.08 20.02 -28.97
C SER A 107 -10.80 19.35 -30.30
N SER A 108 -10.99 20.06 -31.40
CA SER A 108 -10.79 19.53 -32.74
C SER A 108 -9.94 20.48 -33.58
N LEU A 109 -8.82 20.01 -34.11
CA LEU A 109 -7.92 20.76 -35.01
C LEU A 109 -7.53 22.14 -34.45
N THR A 110 -7.23 22.19 -33.15
CA THR A 110 -7.01 23.44 -32.42
C THR A 110 -5.70 23.41 -31.65
N LEU A 111 -5.35 22.26 -31.06
CA LEU A 111 -4.18 22.15 -30.17
C LEU A 111 -2.85 22.22 -30.94
N GLU A 112 -2.84 22.02 -32.26
CA GLU A 112 -1.67 22.31 -33.08
C GLU A 112 -1.28 23.80 -33.08
N HIS A 113 -2.15 24.72 -32.63
CA HIS A 113 -1.81 26.15 -32.45
C HIS A 113 -1.37 26.50 -31.02
N ILE A 114 -1.29 25.51 -30.12
CA ILE A 114 -0.91 25.72 -28.72
C ILE A 114 0.49 25.14 -28.47
N ALA A 115 1.42 25.95 -27.97
CA ALA A 115 2.79 25.50 -27.73
C ALA A 115 2.92 24.49 -26.57
N TYR A 116 2.11 24.66 -25.52
CA TYR A 116 2.18 23.85 -24.30
C TYR A 116 0.82 23.25 -23.97
N LEU A 117 0.72 21.92 -23.99
CA LEU A 117 -0.54 21.21 -23.76
C LEU A 117 -0.95 21.17 -22.28
N ASP A 118 0.01 21.10 -21.35
CA ASP A 118 -0.26 20.96 -19.91
C ASP A 118 -1.27 21.98 -19.34
N PRO A 119 -1.15 23.30 -19.63
CA PRO A 119 -2.13 24.29 -19.22
C PRO A 119 -3.55 24.01 -19.74
N ILE A 120 -3.69 23.51 -20.97
CA ILE A 120 -4.99 23.16 -21.59
C ILE A 120 -5.60 21.97 -20.84
N PHE A 121 -4.82 20.92 -20.62
CA PHE A 121 -5.27 19.76 -19.86
C PHE A 121 -5.63 20.14 -18.42
N ASN A 122 -4.89 21.05 -17.80
CA ASN A 122 -5.22 21.56 -16.46
C ASN A 122 -6.57 22.29 -16.43
N GLN A 123 -6.79 23.23 -17.36
CA GLN A 123 -8.06 23.95 -17.46
C GLN A 123 -9.22 22.99 -17.76
N ALA A 124 -9.05 22.06 -18.71
CA ALA A 124 -10.03 21.03 -19.00
C ALA A 124 -10.37 20.21 -17.75
N HIS A 125 -9.37 19.80 -16.97
CA HIS A 125 -9.58 19.12 -15.69
C HIS A 125 -10.43 19.95 -14.75
N LEU A 126 -10.18 21.26 -14.61
CA LEU A 126 -10.95 22.13 -13.73
C LEU A 126 -12.40 22.31 -14.20
N LYS A 127 -12.64 22.42 -15.50
CA LYS A 127 -13.99 22.63 -16.07
C LYS A 127 -14.83 21.37 -16.10
N LEU A 128 -14.21 20.19 -16.12
CA LEU A 128 -14.93 18.92 -16.09
C LEU A 128 -15.51 18.59 -14.71
N LYS A 129 -16.73 18.07 -14.71
CA LYS A 129 -17.32 17.34 -13.57
C LYS A 129 -16.54 16.06 -13.29
N ASN A 130 -16.80 15.45 -12.14
CA ASN A 130 -16.21 14.14 -11.82
C ASN A 130 -16.62 13.11 -12.88
N ASN A 131 -15.69 12.24 -13.28
CA ASN A 131 -15.86 11.28 -14.38
C ASN A 131 -16.14 11.89 -15.77
N GLY A 132 -16.02 13.21 -15.93
CA GLY A 132 -16.20 13.86 -17.22
C GLY A 132 -15.12 13.47 -18.24
N LEU A 133 -15.45 13.62 -19.53
CA LEU A 133 -14.62 13.21 -20.65
C LEU A 133 -13.90 14.40 -21.28
N PHE A 134 -12.68 14.18 -21.75
CA PHE A 134 -11.96 15.11 -22.62
C PHE A 134 -11.66 14.38 -23.93
N PHE A 135 -12.33 14.81 -25.01
CA PHE A 135 -12.10 14.30 -26.36
C PHE A 135 -11.22 15.26 -27.15
N ILE A 136 -10.20 14.73 -27.82
CA ILE A 136 -9.28 15.50 -28.66
C ILE A 136 -9.21 14.81 -30.02
N SER A 137 -9.31 15.57 -31.11
CA SER A 137 -9.15 15.09 -32.49
C SER A 137 -8.24 16.06 -33.24
N GLU A 138 -7.04 15.60 -33.60
CA GLU A 138 -5.98 16.46 -34.13
C GLU A 138 -5.34 15.87 -35.39
N LEU A 139 -4.70 16.72 -36.17
CA LEU A 139 -3.90 16.27 -37.32
C LEU A 139 -2.82 15.30 -36.82
N HIS A 140 -2.72 14.14 -37.47
CA HIS A 140 -1.79 13.11 -37.02
C HIS A 140 -0.33 13.62 -37.13
N PRO A 141 0.54 13.42 -36.12
CA PRO A 141 1.91 13.93 -36.13
C PRO A 141 2.73 13.45 -37.33
N PHE A 142 2.50 12.22 -37.82
CA PHE A 142 3.13 11.73 -39.05
C PHE A 142 2.75 12.53 -40.31
N LYS A 143 1.55 13.09 -40.41
CA LYS A 143 1.21 14.02 -41.51
C LYS A 143 1.98 15.32 -41.38
N GLN A 144 2.14 15.82 -40.15
CA GLN A 144 2.93 17.03 -39.88
C GLN A 144 4.42 16.82 -40.23
N TYR A 145 5.00 15.66 -39.87
CA TYR A 145 6.36 15.30 -40.31
C TYR A 145 6.52 15.17 -41.82
N ALA A 146 5.46 14.72 -42.50
CA ALA A 146 5.41 14.69 -43.97
C ALA A 146 5.18 16.09 -44.59
N GLY A 147 5.19 17.16 -43.79
CA GLY A 147 5.08 18.55 -44.24
C GLY A 147 3.66 19.10 -44.30
N SER A 148 2.63 18.36 -43.88
CA SER A 148 1.26 18.88 -43.84
C SER A 148 1.11 19.88 -42.70
N LYS A 149 0.56 21.06 -43.00
CA LYS A 149 0.24 22.10 -42.01
C LYS A 149 -1.13 22.72 -42.31
N ALA A 150 -1.71 23.36 -41.30
CA ALA A 150 -2.87 24.20 -41.49
C ALA A 150 -2.52 25.35 -42.47
N ARG A 151 -3.35 25.51 -43.50
CA ARG A 151 -3.14 26.50 -44.57
C ARG A 151 -4.47 26.88 -45.20
N TYR A 152 -4.51 28.05 -45.81
CA TYR A 152 -5.68 28.57 -46.48
C TYR A 152 -5.31 29.38 -47.72
N GLU A 153 -6.26 29.51 -48.65
CA GLU A 153 -6.04 30.26 -49.89
C GLU A 153 -6.38 31.74 -49.69
N THR A 154 -5.53 32.60 -50.23
CA THR A 154 -5.74 34.06 -50.31
C THR A 154 -5.62 34.51 -51.76
N ASP A 155 -6.02 35.75 -52.05
CA ASP A 155 -5.81 36.35 -53.38
C ASP A 155 -4.33 36.42 -53.78
N SER A 156 -3.42 36.40 -52.81
CA SER A 156 -1.96 36.37 -52.97
C SER A 156 -1.35 34.96 -53.02
N GLY A 157 -2.17 33.90 -52.94
CA GLY A 157 -1.74 32.50 -52.91
C GLY A 157 -1.98 31.81 -51.57
N THR A 158 -1.41 30.62 -51.39
CA THR A 158 -1.61 29.81 -50.19
C THR A 158 -0.79 30.35 -49.01
N GLU A 159 -1.43 30.59 -47.87
CA GLU A 159 -0.77 30.96 -46.62
C GLU A 159 -0.74 29.80 -45.63
N GLU A 160 0.44 29.50 -45.07
CA GLU A 160 0.62 28.53 -43.99
C GLU A 160 0.53 29.19 -42.61
N LEU A 161 -0.09 28.49 -41.67
CA LEU A 161 -0.20 28.92 -40.29
C LEU A 161 0.97 28.39 -39.45
N GLU A 162 1.31 29.12 -38.40
CA GLU A 162 2.20 28.61 -37.36
C GLU A 162 1.51 27.47 -36.61
N VAL A 163 2.19 26.33 -36.56
CA VAL A 163 1.73 25.11 -35.91
C VAL A 163 2.87 24.47 -35.12
N TYR A 164 2.51 23.83 -34.01
CA TYR A 164 3.38 23.04 -33.15
C TYR A 164 3.09 21.56 -33.40
N THR A 165 4.16 20.79 -33.60
CA THR A 165 4.05 19.33 -33.70
C THR A 165 4.02 18.73 -32.30
N HIS A 166 2.88 18.15 -31.94
CA HIS A 166 2.72 17.40 -30.69
C HIS A 166 2.74 15.91 -30.96
N HIS A 167 3.59 15.19 -30.25
CA HIS A 167 3.64 13.74 -30.33
C HIS A 167 2.49 13.12 -29.54
N ILE A 168 2.20 11.86 -29.85
CA ILE A 168 1.24 11.04 -29.09
C ILE A 168 1.61 11.02 -27.60
N SER A 169 2.91 10.94 -27.28
CA SER A 169 3.41 10.99 -25.90
C SER A 169 3.12 12.30 -25.19
N ASP A 170 3.05 13.43 -25.91
CA ASP A 170 2.83 14.74 -25.31
C ASP A 170 1.37 14.87 -24.84
N TYR A 171 0.42 14.35 -25.63
CA TYR A 171 -1.00 14.25 -25.23
C TYR A 171 -1.19 13.31 -24.04
N ILE A 172 -0.59 12.11 -24.09
CA ILE A 172 -0.73 11.11 -23.02
C ILE A 172 -0.09 11.62 -21.72
N GLY A 173 1.14 12.15 -21.79
CA GLY A 173 1.85 12.71 -20.64
C GLY A 173 1.11 13.88 -20.01
N SER A 174 0.62 14.82 -20.83
CA SER A 174 -0.16 15.96 -20.32
C SER A 174 -1.47 15.52 -19.67
N ALA A 175 -2.13 14.50 -20.23
CA ALA A 175 -3.32 13.90 -19.64
C ALA A 175 -3.03 13.28 -18.27
N GLU A 176 -1.98 12.46 -18.16
CA GLU A 176 -1.60 11.80 -16.90
C GLU A 176 -1.22 12.81 -15.82
N ASN A 177 -0.38 13.80 -16.16
CA ASN A 177 0.05 14.87 -15.26
C ASN A 177 -1.12 15.67 -14.70
N ASN A 178 -2.18 15.82 -15.49
CA ASN A 178 -3.39 16.55 -15.12
C ASN A 178 -4.53 15.64 -14.67
N GLY A 179 -4.23 14.40 -14.27
CA GLY A 179 -5.19 13.53 -13.59
C GLY A 179 -6.28 12.99 -14.51
N PHE A 180 -5.93 12.67 -15.75
CA PHE A 180 -6.79 11.91 -16.67
C PHE A 180 -6.34 10.45 -16.78
N GLU A 181 -7.27 9.60 -17.20
CA GLU A 181 -7.03 8.24 -17.70
C GLU A 181 -7.36 8.18 -19.20
N LEU A 182 -6.52 7.54 -20.01
CA LEU A 182 -6.81 7.27 -21.41
C LEU A 182 -7.84 6.14 -21.49
N LEU A 183 -8.97 6.39 -22.17
CA LEU A 183 -10.00 5.40 -22.45
C LEU A 183 -9.87 4.79 -23.85
N GLY A 184 -9.38 5.56 -24.82
CA GLY A 184 -9.23 5.08 -26.20
C GLY A 184 -8.43 6.03 -27.07
N ILE A 185 -7.81 5.45 -28.09
CA ILE A 185 -7.03 6.14 -29.12
C ILE A 185 -7.42 5.54 -30.48
N ASN A 186 -7.73 6.40 -31.45
CA ASN A 186 -8.16 5.99 -32.78
C ASN A 186 -7.42 6.78 -33.87
N GLU A 187 -7.02 6.06 -34.91
CA GLU A 187 -6.44 6.57 -36.15
C GLU A 187 -7.54 6.72 -37.21
N TRP A 188 -7.53 7.82 -37.97
CA TRP A 188 -8.55 8.10 -39.00
C TRP A 188 -7.94 8.39 -40.36
N PHE A 189 -8.52 7.82 -41.41
CA PHE A 189 -8.01 7.87 -42.78
C PHE A 189 -9.02 8.58 -43.70
N ASP A 190 -8.55 9.46 -44.59
CA ASP A 190 -9.37 10.16 -45.60
C ASP A 190 -9.54 9.38 -46.93
N THR A 191 -8.86 8.24 -47.08
CA THR A 191 -8.89 7.37 -48.26
C THR A 191 -8.91 5.88 -47.86
N THR A 192 -9.44 5.03 -48.74
CA THR A 192 -9.28 3.56 -48.67
C THR A 192 -8.43 3.11 -49.87
N PRO A 193 -7.46 2.16 -49.72
CA PRO A 193 -7.20 1.30 -48.56
C PRO A 193 -6.17 1.85 -47.56
N GLU A 194 -6.17 1.29 -46.34
CA GLU A 194 -5.41 1.60 -45.10
C GLU A 194 -3.85 1.56 -45.20
N LYS A 195 -3.27 1.89 -46.36
CA LYS A 195 -1.82 1.90 -46.61
C LYS A 195 -1.19 3.29 -46.52
N GLU A 196 -1.98 4.34 -46.34
CA GLU A 196 -1.50 5.71 -46.23
C GLU A 196 -1.28 6.13 -44.78
N ILE A 197 -0.49 7.19 -44.57
CA ILE A 197 -0.36 7.81 -43.25
C ILE A 197 -1.77 8.25 -42.79
N PRO A 198 -2.19 7.89 -41.56
CA PRO A 198 -3.46 8.36 -41.02
C PRO A 198 -3.51 9.88 -41.02
N ARG A 199 -4.69 10.44 -41.30
CA ARG A 199 -4.87 11.89 -41.35
C ARG A 199 -5.09 12.48 -39.97
N LEU A 200 -5.95 11.86 -39.16
CA LEU A 200 -6.22 12.33 -37.80
C LEU A 200 -5.88 11.25 -36.79
N ILE A 201 -5.56 11.71 -35.59
CA ILE A 201 -5.59 10.90 -34.39
C ILE A 201 -6.60 11.50 -33.42
N SER A 202 -7.33 10.64 -32.72
CA SER A 202 -8.25 11.07 -31.68
C SER A 202 -8.04 10.33 -30.37
N PHE A 203 -8.22 11.03 -29.26
CA PHE A 203 -8.09 10.51 -27.92
C PHE A 203 -9.39 10.73 -27.14
N VAL A 204 -9.77 9.75 -26.34
CA VAL A 204 -10.78 9.92 -25.30
C VAL A 204 -10.09 9.75 -23.95
N PHE A 205 -10.06 10.83 -23.18
CA PHE A 205 -9.59 10.83 -21.81
C PHE A 205 -10.78 10.94 -20.86
N LYS A 206 -10.63 10.40 -19.65
CA LYS A 206 -11.59 10.56 -18.57
C LYS A 206 -10.91 11.16 -17.35
N LYS A 207 -11.56 12.13 -16.73
CA LYS A 207 -11.05 12.75 -15.51
C LYS A 207 -11.05 11.73 -14.38
N LYS A 208 -9.86 11.40 -13.86
CA LYS A 208 -9.73 10.55 -12.66
C LYS A 208 -10.35 11.31 -11.49
N ASN A 209 -11.19 10.61 -10.74
CA ASN A 209 -11.50 11.09 -9.40
C ASN A 209 -10.17 11.11 -8.64
N LYS A 210 -9.79 12.24 -8.05
CA LYS A 210 -8.72 12.27 -7.04
C LYS A 210 -9.14 11.29 -5.94
N LYS A 211 -8.74 10.02 -6.03
CA LYS A 211 -8.68 9.14 -4.87
C LYS A 211 -7.72 9.86 -3.93
N ASN A 212 -8.22 10.34 -2.80
CA ASN A 212 -7.42 11.06 -1.81
C ASN A 212 -6.34 10.10 -1.26
N HIS A 213 -5.22 9.99 -1.97
CA HIS A 213 -4.06 9.22 -1.59
C HIS A 213 -3.52 9.69 -0.23
N LEU A 214 -3.75 10.97 0.07
CA LEU A 214 -3.41 11.62 1.34
C LEU A 214 -4.25 11.12 2.54
N THR A 215 -5.50 10.71 2.34
CA THR A 215 -6.37 10.23 3.44
C THR A 215 -5.97 8.84 3.91
N HIS A 216 -5.56 7.97 2.99
CA HIS A 216 -5.15 6.60 3.30
C HIS A 216 -3.81 6.57 4.06
N MET A 217 -2.84 7.42 3.69
CA MET A 217 -1.57 7.53 4.41
C MET A 217 -1.75 8.08 5.85
N LYS A 218 -2.67 9.02 6.06
CA LYS A 218 -2.97 9.55 7.40
C LYS A 218 -3.59 8.48 8.30
N ILE A 219 -4.54 7.70 7.79
CA ILE A 219 -5.17 6.60 8.54
C ILE A 219 -4.12 5.53 8.90
N ALA A 220 -3.28 5.12 7.95
CA ALA A 220 -2.20 4.17 8.21
C ALA A 220 -1.24 4.67 9.30
N SER A 221 -0.88 5.95 9.27
CA SER A 221 0.02 6.56 10.27
C SER A 221 -0.60 6.58 11.67
N ILE A 222 -1.91 6.88 11.77
CA ILE A 222 -2.64 6.86 13.06
C ILE A 222 -2.69 5.44 13.61
N ILE A 223 -3.03 4.45 12.77
CA ILE A 223 -3.08 3.04 13.18
C ILE A 223 -1.70 2.59 13.70
N LEU A 224 -0.63 2.93 12.98
CA LEU A 224 0.73 2.59 13.40
C LEU A 224 1.11 3.23 14.74
N GLY A 225 0.71 4.50 14.96
CA GLY A 225 0.91 5.20 16.23
C GLY A 225 0.18 4.52 17.40
N VAL A 226 -1.08 4.10 17.20
CA VAL A 226 -1.85 3.38 18.22
C VAL A 226 -1.21 2.03 18.56
N ILE A 227 -0.76 1.28 17.55
CA ILE A 227 -0.06 0.00 17.74
C ILE A 227 1.23 0.20 18.55
N ALA A 228 2.01 1.25 18.25
CA ALA A 228 3.23 1.55 18.96
C ALA A 228 2.99 1.87 20.45
N ILE A 229 1.96 2.68 20.74
CA ILE A 229 1.57 3.00 22.13
C ILE A 229 1.12 1.74 22.87
N ALA A 230 0.29 0.91 22.25
CA ALA A 230 -0.16 -0.35 22.84
C ALA A 230 1.03 -1.30 23.12
N PHE A 231 1.99 -1.40 22.20
CA PHE A 231 3.20 -2.19 22.40
C PHE A 231 4.02 -1.69 23.61
N ILE A 232 4.23 -0.38 23.73
CA ILE A 232 4.95 0.22 24.87
C ILE A 232 4.22 -0.08 26.19
N ALA A 233 2.89 0.07 26.22
CA ALA A 233 2.09 -0.23 27.40
C ALA A 233 2.23 -1.69 27.84
N VAL A 234 2.23 -2.64 26.89
CA VAL A 234 2.46 -4.08 27.15
C VAL A 234 3.85 -4.33 27.71
N GLN A 235 4.90 -3.69 27.18
CA GLN A 235 6.26 -3.85 27.73
C GLN A 235 6.38 -3.29 29.16
N ILE A 236 5.77 -2.13 29.44
CA ILE A 236 5.75 -1.56 30.81
C ILE A 236 5.00 -2.48 31.78
N PHE A 237 3.86 -3.03 31.35
CA PHE A 237 3.10 -3.99 32.15
C PHE A 237 3.95 -5.25 32.43
N ALA A 238 4.63 -5.79 31.43
CA ALA A 238 5.50 -6.97 31.58
C ALA A 238 6.64 -6.75 32.59
N LEU A 239 7.29 -5.58 32.53
CA LEU A 239 8.35 -5.22 33.48
C LEU A 239 7.82 -5.10 34.91
N LYS A 240 6.59 -4.64 35.10
CA LYS A 240 5.96 -4.54 36.42
C LYS A 240 5.50 -5.91 36.93
N SER A 241 4.95 -6.77 36.07
CA SER A 241 4.42 -8.07 36.49
C SER A 241 5.49 -9.01 37.03
N GLN A 242 6.76 -8.85 36.62
CA GLN A 242 7.86 -9.69 37.10
C GLN A 242 8.36 -9.41 38.52
N LYS A 243 8.10 -8.23 39.08
CA LYS A 243 8.73 -7.83 40.35
C LYS A 243 8.31 -8.68 41.55
N ASN A 244 7.15 -9.34 41.49
CA ASN A 244 6.57 -10.06 42.63
C ASN A 244 6.20 -11.52 42.28
N ILE A 245 6.74 -12.09 41.20
CA ILE A 245 6.45 -13.48 40.88
C ILE A 245 7.30 -14.39 41.77
N GLU A 246 6.69 -15.45 42.26
CA GLU A 246 7.42 -16.44 43.05
C GLU A 246 8.47 -17.13 42.16
N THR A 247 9.69 -17.21 42.67
CA THR A 247 10.84 -17.77 41.94
C THR A 247 11.25 -19.11 42.51
N TYR A 248 11.67 -20.07 41.66
CA TYR A 248 12.21 -21.36 42.08
C TYR A 248 13.44 -21.17 42.98
N PRO A 249 13.31 -21.36 44.31
CA PRO A 249 14.33 -20.92 45.24
C PRO A 249 15.58 -21.81 45.13
N TYR A 250 16.75 -21.19 45.23
CA TYR A 250 18.01 -21.90 45.27
C TYR A 250 19.04 -21.18 46.15
N VAL A 251 20.03 -21.94 46.61
CA VAL A 251 21.21 -21.42 47.30
C VAL A 251 22.40 -21.55 46.38
N VAL A 252 23.16 -20.48 46.19
CA VAL A 252 24.41 -20.51 45.41
C VAL A 252 25.53 -21.02 46.31
N ASP A 253 26.14 -22.12 45.91
CA ASP A 253 27.25 -22.74 46.63
C ASP A 253 28.58 -22.13 46.22
N LYS A 254 28.75 -21.93 44.91
CA LYS A 254 29.98 -21.40 44.34
C LYS A 254 29.73 -20.70 43.02
N LYS A 255 30.40 -19.57 42.79
CA LYS A 255 30.40 -18.86 41.51
C LYS A 255 31.72 -19.07 40.79
N TYR A 256 31.63 -19.34 39.50
CA TYR A 256 32.73 -19.38 38.55
C TYR A 256 32.56 -18.21 37.58
N ASP A 257 33.58 -17.97 36.74
CA ASP A 257 33.54 -16.88 35.75
C ASP A 257 32.36 -17.01 34.78
N GLN A 258 32.04 -18.25 34.36
CA GLN A 258 31.01 -18.50 33.35
C GLN A 258 29.69 -19.02 33.93
N PHE A 259 29.74 -19.82 35.01
CA PHE A 259 28.58 -20.50 35.57
C PHE A 259 28.55 -20.43 37.10
N GLU A 260 27.43 -20.82 37.71
CA GLU A 260 27.32 -20.99 39.16
C GLU A 260 26.90 -22.41 39.52
N ILE A 261 27.38 -22.92 40.65
CA ILE A 261 26.87 -24.15 41.28
C ILE A 261 25.85 -23.72 42.32
N ARG A 262 24.66 -24.30 42.25
CA ARG A 262 23.55 -23.99 43.16
C ARG A 262 22.73 -25.22 43.51
N ARG A 263 22.08 -25.17 44.67
CA ARG A 263 21.20 -26.23 45.18
C ARG A 263 19.75 -25.80 45.12
N TYR A 264 18.93 -26.67 44.57
CA TYR A 264 17.48 -26.60 44.63
C TYR A 264 16.96 -27.54 45.70
N GLU A 265 15.92 -27.11 46.41
CA GLU A 265 15.15 -27.96 47.30
C GLU A 265 14.10 -28.76 46.51
N VAL A 266 13.46 -29.71 47.20
CA VAL A 266 12.31 -30.41 46.63
C VAL A 266 11.19 -29.42 46.34
N THR A 267 10.59 -29.49 45.15
CA THR A 267 9.55 -28.53 44.75
C THR A 267 8.53 -29.20 43.83
N LEU A 268 7.26 -28.84 44.01
CA LEU A 268 6.16 -29.36 43.22
C LEU A 268 6.05 -28.60 41.89
N PHE A 269 5.90 -29.34 40.80
CA PHE A 269 5.71 -28.81 39.45
C PHE A 269 4.46 -29.39 38.81
N SER A 270 3.76 -28.56 38.04
CA SER A 270 2.85 -29.02 36.99
C SER A 270 3.66 -29.28 35.73
N SER A 271 3.54 -30.46 35.13
CA SER A 271 4.34 -30.89 34.00
C SER A 271 3.50 -31.41 32.84
N VAL A 272 4.04 -31.27 31.63
CA VAL A 272 3.50 -31.89 30.42
C VAL A 272 4.65 -32.45 29.59
N GLN A 273 4.55 -33.73 29.24
CA GLN A 273 5.50 -34.40 28.38
C GLN A 273 5.08 -34.20 26.92
N LEU A 274 6.04 -33.87 26.06
CA LEU A 274 5.80 -33.44 24.70
C LEU A 274 6.33 -34.48 23.71
N SER A 275 5.65 -34.62 22.59
CA SER A 275 6.01 -35.55 21.51
C SER A 275 7.08 -35.00 20.57
N SER A 276 7.36 -33.69 20.63
CA SER A 276 8.34 -33.04 19.78
C SER A 276 9.76 -33.10 20.36
N ASN A 277 10.73 -33.30 19.48
CA ASN A 277 12.17 -33.28 19.76
C ASN A 277 12.82 -31.89 19.53
N THR A 278 12.04 -30.85 19.20
CA THR A 278 12.58 -29.49 19.00
C THR A 278 12.02 -28.53 20.02
N TYR A 279 12.89 -27.69 20.57
CA TYR A 279 12.54 -26.63 21.52
C TYR A 279 11.43 -25.73 20.99
N LYS A 280 11.52 -25.27 19.73
CA LYS A 280 10.56 -24.28 19.22
C LYS A 280 9.11 -24.78 19.22
N LYS A 281 8.89 -26.05 18.85
CA LYS A 281 7.55 -26.65 18.85
C LYS A 281 7.11 -27.03 20.27
N ALA A 282 7.98 -27.74 20.99
CA ALA A 282 7.74 -28.18 22.36
C ALA A 282 7.41 -27.00 23.30
N SER A 283 8.18 -25.91 23.22
CA SER A 283 7.99 -24.75 24.08
C SER A 283 6.63 -24.09 23.91
N SER A 284 6.17 -23.87 22.67
CA SER A 284 4.86 -23.24 22.42
C SER A 284 3.70 -24.14 22.84
N GLU A 285 3.77 -25.43 22.52
CA GLU A 285 2.73 -26.41 22.83
C GLU A 285 2.60 -26.61 24.35
N GLY A 286 3.71 -26.93 25.02
CA GLY A 286 3.72 -27.14 26.47
C GLY A 286 3.32 -25.90 27.25
N PHE A 287 3.77 -24.72 26.81
CA PHE A 287 3.43 -23.46 27.47
C PHE A 287 1.93 -23.19 27.34
N SER A 288 1.33 -23.41 26.16
CA SER A 288 -0.10 -23.21 25.96
C SER A 288 -0.95 -24.13 26.86
N ILE A 289 -0.55 -25.38 27.03
CA ILE A 289 -1.25 -26.36 27.87
C ILE A 289 -1.19 -25.94 29.35
N LEU A 290 0.01 -25.70 29.88
CA LEU A 290 0.19 -25.34 31.29
C LEU A 290 -0.34 -23.93 31.60
N ALA A 291 -0.19 -22.98 30.68
CA ALA A 291 -0.79 -21.64 30.82
C ALA A 291 -2.32 -21.71 30.84
N GLY A 292 -2.92 -22.52 29.96
CA GLY A 292 -4.36 -22.75 29.97
C GLY A 292 -4.85 -23.23 31.35
N TYR A 293 -4.16 -24.21 31.92
CA TYR A 293 -4.47 -24.76 33.25
C TYR A 293 -4.47 -23.69 34.35
N ILE A 294 -3.40 -22.92 34.49
CA ILE A 294 -3.28 -21.90 35.53
C ILE A 294 -4.18 -20.68 35.29
N PHE A 295 -4.64 -20.44 34.05
CA PHE A 295 -5.56 -19.34 33.73
C PHE A 295 -7.04 -19.74 33.78
N GLY A 296 -7.35 -20.94 34.28
CA GLY A 296 -8.73 -21.36 34.57
C GLY A 296 -9.19 -22.60 33.82
N ASN A 297 -8.37 -23.24 32.97
CA ASN A 297 -8.75 -24.51 32.34
C ASN A 297 -8.52 -25.71 33.28
N ASN A 298 -9.16 -25.64 34.44
CA ASN A 298 -9.17 -26.66 35.48
C ASN A 298 -10.60 -26.83 36.00
N LYS A 299 -10.86 -27.90 36.76
CA LYS A 299 -12.22 -28.26 37.20
C LYS A 299 -12.92 -27.18 38.02
N ARG A 300 -12.17 -26.28 38.65
CA ARG A 300 -12.68 -25.19 39.50
C ARG A 300 -12.75 -23.83 38.79
N ASN A 301 -12.33 -23.73 37.52
CA ASN A 301 -12.14 -22.46 36.80
C ASN A 301 -11.27 -21.44 37.57
N GLU A 302 -10.35 -21.94 38.39
CA GLU A 302 -9.55 -21.14 39.30
C GLU A 302 -8.29 -20.61 38.62
N LYS A 303 -7.87 -19.38 38.94
CA LYS A 303 -6.60 -18.83 38.46
C LYS A 303 -5.50 -19.10 39.48
N ILE A 304 -4.42 -19.72 39.02
CA ILE A 304 -3.20 -20.00 39.80
C ILE A 304 -2.15 -18.95 39.42
N ALA A 305 -1.43 -18.43 40.41
CA ALA A 305 -0.39 -17.44 40.16
C ALA A 305 0.74 -18.00 39.27
N MET A 306 1.22 -17.18 38.33
CA MET A 306 2.41 -17.51 37.53
C MET A 306 3.67 -17.49 38.41
N THR A 307 4.58 -18.42 38.14
CA THR A 307 5.88 -18.54 38.79
C THR A 307 7.01 -18.45 37.76
N SER A 308 8.25 -18.32 38.21
CA SER A 308 9.42 -18.32 37.33
C SER A 308 10.56 -19.14 37.92
N PRO A 309 11.42 -19.76 37.10
CA PRO A 309 11.35 -19.81 35.64
C PRO A 309 10.35 -20.86 35.15
N VAL A 310 10.00 -20.78 33.86
CA VAL A 310 9.49 -21.94 33.13
C VAL A 310 10.66 -22.86 32.80
N ALA A 311 10.58 -24.12 33.23
CA ALA A 311 11.62 -25.10 33.00
C ALA A 311 11.23 -26.05 31.86
N MET A 312 12.23 -26.57 31.15
CA MET A 312 12.03 -27.63 30.18
C MET A 312 13.22 -28.57 30.15
N THR A 313 12.98 -29.88 30.19
CA THR A 313 14.05 -30.88 30.00
C THR A 313 14.59 -30.84 28.58
N LEU A 314 15.89 -31.12 28.42
CA LEU A 314 16.58 -31.19 27.13
C LEU A 314 16.97 -32.64 26.81
N GLU A 315 15.99 -33.54 26.91
CA GLU A 315 16.06 -34.97 26.60
C GLU A 315 15.27 -35.28 25.30
N ASP A 316 15.34 -36.52 24.80
CA ASP A 316 14.64 -36.93 23.57
C ASP A 316 13.12 -36.68 23.63
N SER A 317 12.53 -36.88 24.82
CA SER A 317 11.17 -36.47 25.13
C SER A 317 11.19 -35.29 26.09
N MET A 318 10.98 -34.09 25.54
CA MET A 318 10.99 -32.85 26.31
C MET A 318 9.76 -32.78 27.23
N THR A 319 9.99 -32.37 28.47
CA THR A 319 8.93 -32.13 29.45
C THR A 319 9.00 -30.66 29.86
N MET A 320 7.90 -29.94 29.73
CA MET A 320 7.77 -28.59 30.27
C MET A 320 7.27 -28.66 31.70
N LEU A 321 7.80 -27.80 32.56
CA LEU A 321 7.45 -27.72 33.97
C LEU A 321 7.18 -26.26 34.40
N PHE A 322 6.05 -26.05 35.06
CA PHE A 322 5.70 -24.81 35.77
C PHE A 322 5.75 -25.08 37.27
N MET A 323 6.51 -24.27 38.00
CA MET A 323 6.58 -24.40 39.45
C MET A 323 5.22 -24.08 40.06
N VAL A 324 4.75 -24.91 40.98
CA VAL A 324 3.53 -24.66 41.72
C VAL A 324 3.82 -23.61 42.81
N PRO A 325 3.02 -22.52 42.92
CA PRO A 325 3.19 -21.56 44.01
C PRO A 325 3.09 -22.22 45.38
N LYS A 326 3.89 -21.76 46.36
CA LYS A 326 3.96 -22.36 47.71
C LYS A 326 2.64 -22.40 48.49
N GLU A 327 1.64 -21.61 48.09
CA GLU A 327 0.31 -21.62 48.71
C GLU A 327 -0.48 -22.90 48.38
N PHE A 328 -0.06 -23.63 47.33
CA PHE A 328 -0.66 -24.89 46.91
C PHE A 328 0.24 -26.08 47.25
N ASN A 329 -0.42 -27.19 47.57
CA ASN A 329 0.10 -28.55 47.54
C ASN A 329 -0.76 -29.44 46.63
N ILE A 330 -0.36 -30.69 46.41
CA ILE A 330 -1.03 -31.62 45.49
C ILE A 330 -2.52 -31.84 45.80
N GLU A 331 -2.93 -31.78 47.07
CA GLU A 331 -4.32 -31.98 47.50
C GLU A 331 -5.19 -30.74 47.27
N THR A 332 -4.59 -29.56 47.39
CA THR A 332 -5.27 -28.28 47.21
C THR A 332 -5.35 -27.81 45.76
N LEU A 333 -4.49 -28.35 44.87
CA LEU A 333 -4.48 -27.94 43.47
C LEU A 333 -5.81 -28.27 42.76
N PRO A 334 -6.33 -27.40 41.89
CA PRO A 334 -7.49 -27.74 41.09
C PRO A 334 -7.10 -28.81 40.07
N GLU A 335 -7.94 -29.83 39.91
CA GLU A 335 -7.71 -30.88 38.91
C GLU A 335 -7.69 -30.30 37.49
N PRO A 336 -6.72 -30.69 36.63
CA PRO A 336 -6.67 -30.22 35.25
C PRO A 336 -7.81 -30.82 34.42
N ASN A 337 -8.34 -30.05 33.46
CA ASN A 337 -9.26 -30.59 32.46
C ASN A 337 -8.54 -31.44 31.39
N GLN A 338 -7.22 -31.26 31.26
CA GLN A 338 -6.38 -31.96 30.28
C GLN A 338 -5.59 -33.06 30.98
N SER A 339 -5.82 -34.32 30.59
CA SER A 339 -5.17 -35.50 31.17
C SER A 339 -3.65 -35.59 30.94
N GLN A 340 -3.11 -34.76 30.04
CA GLN A 340 -1.67 -34.68 29.76
C GLN A 340 -0.89 -33.99 30.89
N ILE A 341 -1.57 -33.20 31.73
CA ILE A 341 -0.95 -32.47 32.83
C ILE A 341 -0.77 -33.42 34.01
N LYS A 342 0.46 -33.49 34.51
CA LYS A 342 0.83 -34.26 35.69
C LYS A 342 1.38 -33.34 36.77
N PHE A 343 1.31 -33.78 38.03
CA PHE A 343 1.96 -33.11 39.14
C PHE A 343 3.12 -33.98 39.63
N GLN A 344 4.30 -33.42 39.74
CA GLN A 344 5.50 -34.16 40.17
C GLN A 344 6.36 -33.32 41.11
N ASN A 345 6.93 -33.96 42.11
CA ASN A 345 7.98 -33.36 42.93
C ASN A 345 9.32 -33.54 42.22
N GLU A 346 9.95 -32.44 41.85
CA GLU A 346 11.37 -32.45 41.47
C GLU A 346 12.20 -32.58 42.75
N PRO A 347 13.03 -33.64 42.89
CA PRO A 347 13.83 -33.85 44.10
C PRO A 347 14.89 -32.77 44.27
N ALA A 348 15.38 -32.62 45.50
CA ALA A 348 16.49 -31.74 45.79
C ALA A 348 17.72 -32.13 44.97
N LYS A 349 18.30 -31.16 44.26
CA LYS A 349 19.39 -31.39 43.31
C LYS A 349 20.41 -30.26 43.33
N THR A 350 21.67 -30.61 43.09
CA THR A 350 22.75 -29.64 42.88
C THR A 350 22.99 -29.52 41.38
N VAL A 351 23.03 -28.29 40.88
CA VAL A 351 23.17 -28.03 39.45
C VAL A 351 24.28 -27.03 39.18
N ALA A 352 24.88 -27.10 38.00
CA ALA A 352 25.60 -25.98 37.42
C ALA A 352 24.68 -25.20 36.47
N ALA A 353 24.73 -23.87 36.52
CA ALA A 353 23.85 -22.98 35.77
C ALA A 353 24.63 -21.93 34.98
N LEU A 354 24.34 -21.84 33.67
CA LEU A 354 24.95 -20.90 32.73
C LEU A 354 23.87 -19.95 32.16
N GLN A 355 24.03 -18.65 32.39
CA GLN A 355 23.07 -17.63 31.91
C GLN A 355 23.38 -17.15 30.48
N PHE A 356 22.32 -16.84 29.73
CA PHE A 356 22.43 -16.13 28.46
C PHE A 356 21.27 -15.17 28.18
N LYS A 357 21.54 -14.16 27.34
CA LYS A 357 20.59 -13.08 27.01
C LYS A 357 19.86 -13.30 25.68
N GLY A 358 18.70 -12.66 25.52
CA GLY A 358 17.93 -12.60 24.27
C GLY A 358 17.03 -13.81 24.05
N TRP A 359 16.47 -13.95 22.84
CA TRP A 359 15.55 -15.06 22.53
C TRP A 359 16.27 -16.42 22.51
N ALA A 360 15.59 -17.43 23.06
CA ALA A 360 16.02 -18.82 23.04
C ALA A 360 15.48 -19.52 21.78
N ASN A 361 16.29 -20.41 21.22
CA ASN A 361 15.94 -21.31 20.12
C ASN A 361 16.85 -22.53 20.21
N ASP A 362 16.55 -23.57 19.43
CA ASP A 362 17.30 -24.84 19.40
C ASP A 362 18.82 -24.63 19.31
N ASN A 363 19.28 -23.87 18.32
CA ASN A 363 20.72 -23.61 18.08
C ASN A 363 21.39 -22.90 19.25
N LYS A 364 20.71 -21.92 19.86
CA LYS A 364 21.28 -21.14 20.95
C LYS A 364 21.33 -21.96 22.23
N ILE A 365 20.29 -22.72 22.52
CA ILE A 365 20.27 -23.62 23.68
C ILE A 365 21.40 -24.64 23.56
N GLU A 366 21.55 -25.28 22.39
CA GLU A 366 22.63 -26.24 22.17
C GLU A 366 24.01 -25.59 22.30
N LYS A 367 24.21 -24.39 21.74
CA LYS A 367 25.45 -23.62 21.91
C LYS A 367 25.79 -23.36 23.37
N TYR A 368 24.83 -22.97 24.20
CA TYR A 368 25.08 -22.68 25.61
C TYR A 368 25.20 -23.96 26.46
N LYS A 369 24.53 -25.05 26.08
CA LYS A 369 24.74 -26.38 26.64
C LYS A 369 26.19 -26.84 26.44
N GLN A 370 26.72 -26.76 25.21
CA GLN A 370 28.11 -27.13 24.93
C GLN A 370 29.12 -26.24 25.64
N LYS A 371 28.82 -24.94 25.79
CA LYS A 371 29.64 -24.04 26.61
C LYS A 371 29.68 -24.44 28.08
N LEU A 372 28.54 -24.81 28.65
CA LEU A 372 28.47 -25.26 30.04
C LEU A 372 29.27 -26.56 30.23
N ILE A 373 29.15 -27.52 29.32
CA ILE A 373 29.94 -28.76 29.34
C ILE A 373 31.44 -28.43 29.33
N ALA A 374 31.91 -27.65 28.36
CA ALA A 374 33.33 -27.29 28.27
C ALA A 374 33.84 -26.52 29.51
N ALA A 375 33.00 -25.69 30.12
CA ALA A 375 33.35 -24.97 31.35
C ALA A 375 33.45 -25.91 32.56
N LEU A 376 32.58 -26.93 32.65
CA LEU A 376 32.64 -27.95 33.69
C LEU A 376 33.85 -28.86 33.52
N ASP A 377 34.15 -29.27 32.28
CA ASP A 377 35.31 -30.11 31.95
C ASP A 377 36.63 -29.43 32.35
N LYS A 378 36.74 -28.12 32.09
CA LYS A 378 37.91 -27.31 32.49
C LYS A 378 38.14 -27.31 34.00
N GLU A 379 37.07 -27.37 34.79
CA GLU A 379 37.12 -27.38 36.25
C GLU A 379 37.10 -28.81 36.84
N GLY A 380 37.08 -29.85 35.99
CA GLY A 380 37.04 -31.26 36.42
C GLY A 380 35.72 -31.66 37.10
N ILE A 381 34.60 -30.99 36.79
CA ILE A 381 33.32 -31.20 37.47
C ILE A 381 32.42 -32.14 36.67
N SER A 382 32.07 -33.28 37.26
CA SER A 382 31.21 -34.29 36.62
C SER A 382 29.71 -33.99 36.74
N HIS A 383 28.96 -34.26 35.67
CA HIS A 383 27.49 -34.08 35.61
C HIS A 383 26.72 -35.34 35.18
N THR A 384 25.40 -35.38 35.43
CA THR A 384 24.51 -36.53 35.17
C THR A 384 23.96 -36.57 33.73
N ASN A 385 24.32 -35.60 32.89
CA ASN A 385 23.76 -35.37 31.53
C ASN A 385 22.29 -34.97 31.50
N LYS A 386 21.65 -34.72 32.65
CA LYS A 386 20.28 -34.21 32.71
C LYS A 386 20.29 -32.68 32.59
N PHE A 387 20.08 -32.19 31.38
CA PHE A 387 20.06 -30.77 31.07
C PHE A 387 18.65 -30.20 31.07
N TYR A 388 18.53 -28.93 31.47
CA TYR A 388 17.29 -28.17 31.40
C TYR A 388 17.54 -26.80 30.80
N PHE A 389 16.53 -26.28 30.11
CA PHE A 389 16.40 -24.87 29.79
C PHE A 389 15.49 -24.19 30.81
N LEU A 390 15.88 -23.01 31.30
CA LEU A 390 15.07 -22.16 32.17
C LEU A 390 14.81 -20.80 31.50
N GLY A 391 13.54 -20.48 31.26
CA GLY A 391 13.08 -19.19 30.74
C GLY A 391 12.42 -18.35 31.83
N TYR A 392 12.97 -17.17 32.12
CA TYR A 392 12.51 -16.31 33.22
C TYR A 392 11.46 -15.29 32.78
N ASN A 393 11.51 -14.88 31.51
CA ASN A 393 10.69 -13.79 31.00
C ASN A 393 9.42 -14.30 30.34
N ALA A 394 8.32 -13.60 30.58
CA ALA A 394 7.04 -13.89 29.95
C ALA A 394 7.14 -13.86 28.40
N PRO A 395 6.31 -14.62 27.66
CA PRO A 395 6.42 -14.71 26.20
C PRO A 395 6.30 -13.38 25.45
N TYR A 396 5.61 -12.39 26.05
CA TYR A 396 5.37 -11.07 25.45
C TYR A 396 6.45 -10.03 25.80
N GLU A 397 7.41 -10.34 26.67
CA GLU A 397 8.51 -9.42 26.96
C GLU A 397 9.62 -9.55 25.93
N VAL A 398 9.99 -8.45 25.29
CA VAL A 398 10.94 -8.50 24.16
C VAL A 398 12.37 -8.15 24.59
N PHE A 399 12.51 -7.25 25.56
CA PHE A 399 13.81 -6.71 25.98
C PHE A 399 14.38 -7.44 27.20
N ASN A 400 15.70 -7.39 27.39
CA ASN A 400 16.42 -7.91 28.57
C ASN A 400 16.11 -9.36 28.98
N ARG A 401 15.69 -10.20 28.03
CA ARG A 401 15.38 -11.61 28.30
C ARG A 401 16.57 -12.34 28.93
N LYS A 402 16.34 -12.92 30.10
CA LYS A 402 17.20 -13.82 30.87
C LYS A 402 16.75 -15.26 30.62
N ASN A 403 17.71 -16.11 30.24
CA ASN A 403 17.51 -17.54 30.18
C ASN A 403 18.76 -18.24 30.74
N GLU A 404 18.60 -19.50 31.12
CA GLU A 404 19.71 -20.33 31.58
C GLU A 404 19.65 -21.73 30.96
N VAL A 405 20.82 -22.34 30.77
CA VAL A 405 20.95 -23.80 30.66
C VAL A 405 21.52 -24.29 31.98
N ILE A 406 20.91 -25.33 32.55
CA ILE A 406 21.41 -25.97 33.77
C ILE A 406 21.66 -27.46 33.53
N VAL A 407 22.55 -28.05 34.33
CA VAL A 407 22.78 -29.50 34.36
C VAL A 407 22.94 -29.99 35.79
N GLU A 408 22.31 -31.11 36.11
CA GLU A 408 22.48 -31.75 37.42
C GLU A 408 23.89 -32.35 37.56
N LEU A 409 24.51 -32.10 38.70
CA LEU A 409 25.86 -32.59 39.03
C LEU A 409 25.77 -33.98 39.65
N LYS A 410 26.79 -34.83 39.38
CA LYS A 410 26.89 -36.11 40.11
C LYS A 410 27.18 -35.80 41.57
N ARG A 411 26.47 -36.46 42.51
CA ARG A 411 26.85 -36.41 43.93
C ARG A 411 28.32 -36.81 44.04
N GLN A 412 29.17 -35.93 44.56
CA GLN A 412 30.46 -36.35 45.05
C GLN A 412 30.19 -37.29 46.22
N ILE A 413 30.52 -38.57 46.05
CA ILE A 413 30.65 -39.47 47.18
C ILE A 413 31.87 -38.95 47.94
N LEU A 414 31.62 -38.23 49.04
CA LEU A 414 32.65 -37.95 50.02
C LEU A 414 33.05 -39.31 50.60
N ASN A 415 34.13 -39.89 50.08
CA ASN A 415 34.85 -40.92 50.82
C ASN A 415 35.57 -40.19 51.96
N ASN A 416 35.00 -40.33 53.16
CA ASN A 416 35.50 -40.02 54.51
C ASN A 416 36.59 -38.95 54.66
#